data_AF-A0A1Q9NSF6-F1
#
_entry.id   AF-A0A1Q9NSF6-F1
#
_cell.length_a   1.000
_cell.length_b   1.000
_cell.length_c   1.000
_cell.angle_alpha   90.00
_cell.angle_beta   90.00
_cell.angle_gamma   90.00
#
_symmetry.space_group_name_H-M   'P 1'
#
loop_
_entity.id
_entity.type
_entity.pdbx_description
1 polymer ?
#
loop_
_entity_poly.entity_id
_entity_poly.type
_entity_poly.pdbx_seq_one_letter_code
_entity_poly.pdbx_strand_id
1 'polypeptide(L)'
;MNKTLKKSEWTPRSKAFIIADEDVDGVCSAAIVGKRYNNSACEFEFVNARSLGDALISQIKKIKEHDDPNNLDLFIVDVGINKANITSIEKSALSISQLGVRILYFDSHSNKYKGKNLLTHLVRANVNVFNGKIGVAAASIVQDFLGSPETSRLRLLGALSDRELQLTHRYKTEKTGLRGLQAAVAWGAYKNPDFLEKITRRLIRHPDLDLESDKEVIEYSIKANNHRDNLLRHVHKNGKILQLSETPRILVVTVLDRDDFGKARGTIAGRLAGEWGSAIILITQSVNNNNAYAITIRNSYIHKLDLEIMGQLANTENSGGSKGAYRLTISKDELISFLSKIQLWSRNVVPPWFVKSSSTKSKHPNKSQRSKSKNLRFQKKRKPETKPAKADTIPINKIPNLNTEVIEMQGDDSIEEDILDLSDLDLDN
;
A
#
# COMPACT_ATOMS: atom_id res chain seq x y z
N MET A 1 17.76 15.33 -21.05
CA MET A 1 17.01 15.75 -19.83
C MET A 1 15.58 16.01 -20.25
N ASN A 2 14.63 15.11 -19.95
CA ASN A 2 13.22 15.39 -20.20
C ASN A 2 12.75 16.47 -19.22
N LYS A 3 12.26 17.60 -19.73
CA LYS A 3 11.56 18.60 -18.92
C LYS A 3 10.27 17.96 -18.43
N THR A 4 10.06 17.87 -17.12
CA THR A 4 8.77 17.47 -16.55
C THR A 4 7.71 18.48 -17.01
N LEU A 5 6.65 17.99 -17.66
CA LEU A 5 5.56 18.83 -18.18
C LEU A 5 4.95 19.69 -17.06
N LYS A 6 4.87 21.01 -17.26
CA LYS A 6 4.20 21.90 -16.30
C LYS A 6 2.69 21.88 -16.49
N LYS A 7 1.93 22.11 -15.41
CA LYS A 7 0.45 22.21 -15.46
C LYS A 7 -0.04 23.24 -16.49
N SER A 8 0.63 24.39 -16.58
CA SER A 8 0.32 25.45 -17.55
C SER A 8 0.56 25.07 -19.01
N GLU A 9 1.32 24.01 -19.26
CA GLU A 9 1.69 23.52 -20.60
C GLU A 9 0.83 22.31 -21.01
N TRP A 10 -0.05 21.84 -20.14
CA TRP A 10 -0.92 20.69 -20.41
C TRP A 10 -2.32 21.15 -20.80
N THR A 11 -2.74 20.73 -21.99
CA THR A 11 -4.13 20.77 -22.45
C THR A 11 -4.62 19.34 -22.69
N PRO A 12 -5.89 19.01 -22.36
CA PRO A 12 -6.46 17.70 -22.68
C PRO A 12 -6.44 17.45 -24.20
N ARG A 13 -6.04 16.24 -24.61
CA ARG A 13 -6.22 15.78 -25.99
C ARG A 13 -7.64 15.22 -26.21
N SER A 14 -7.95 14.69 -27.39
CA SER A 14 -9.32 14.27 -27.73
C SER A 14 -9.82 13.05 -26.95
N LYS A 15 -8.94 12.07 -26.68
CA LYS A 15 -9.28 10.83 -25.96
C LYS A 15 -8.25 10.54 -24.86
N ALA A 16 -8.72 9.97 -23.75
CA ALA A 16 -7.89 9.54 -22.64
C ALA A 16 -8.07 8.04 -22.38
N PHE A 17 -6.96 7.31 -22.39
CA PHE A 17 -6.86 5.97 -21.83
C PHE A 17 -6.35 6.10 -20.39
N ILE A 18 -7.06 5.52 -19.43
CA ILE A 18 -6.77 5.68 -18.00
C ILE A 18 -6.60 4.28 -17.39
N ILE A 19 -5.34 3.93 -17.09
CA ILE A 19 -4.98 2.73 -16.36
C ILE A 19 -4.84 3.09 -14.89
N ALA A 20 -5.62 2.46 -14.01
CA ALA A 20 -5.67 2.81 -12.58
C ALA A 20 -5.56 1.59 -11.66
N ASP A 21 -5.12 1.77 -10.41
CA ASP A 21 -5.17 0.67 -9.42
C ASP A 21 -6.62 0.33 -9.06
N GLU A 22 -6.83 -0.93 -8.69
CA GLU A 22 -8.11 -1.53 -8.35
C GLU A 22 -8.49 -1.32 -6.87
N ASP A 23 -8.31 -0.08 -6.39
CA ASP A 23 -8.74 0.39 -5.07
C ASP A 23 -9.36 1.80 -5.13
N VAL A 24 -9.71 2.36 -3.97
CA VAL A 24 -10.42 3.66 -3.91
C VAL A 24 -9.53 4.82 -4.32
N ASP A 25 -8.22 4.79 -4.06
CA ASP A 25 -7.31 5.86 -4.48
C ASP A 25 -7.13 5.83 -6.00
N GLY A 26 -6.97 4.63 -6.59
CA GLY A 26 -7.00 4.43 -8.04
C GLY A 26 -8.30 4.88 -8.70
N VAL A 27 -9.46 4.49 -8.17
CA VAL A 27 -10.80 4.91 -8.67
C VAL A 27 -10.99 6.43 -8.58
N CYS A 28 -10.63 7.05 -7.45
CA CYS A 28 -10.74 8.50 -7.28
C CYS A 28 -9.78 9.24 -8.21
N SER A 29 -8.55 8.76 -8.34
CA SER A 29 -7.54 9.31 -9.26
C SER A 29 -8.03 9.26 -10.70
N ALA A 30 -8.57 8.12 -11.14
CA ALA A 30 -9.14 7.95 -12.47
C ALA A 30 -10.32 8.91 -12.72
N ALA A 31 -11.18 9.10 -11.71
CA ALA A 31 -12.29 10.05 -11.80
C ALA A 31 -11.83 11.51 -11.90
N ILE A 32 -10.79 11.91 -11.15
CA ILE A 32 -10.21 13.27 -11.25
C ILE A 32 -9.64 13.50 -12.66
N VAL A 33 -8.90 12.54 -13.22
CA VAL A 33 -8.42 12.61 -14.62
C VAL A 33 -9.60 12.70 -15.58
N GLY A 34 -10.58 11.79 -15.46
CA GLY A 34 -11.71 11.68 -16.37
C GLY A 34 -12.60 12.93 -16.39
N LYS A 35 -12.66 13.70 -15.30
CA LYS A 35 -13.37 14.99 -15.23
C LYS A 35 -12.82 16.04 -16.20
N ARG A 36 -11.58 15.88 -16.69
CA ARG A 36 -10.96 16.78 -17.68
C ARG A 36 -11.34 16.49 -19.12
N TYR A 37 -12.08 15.41 -19.34
CA TYR A 37 -12.51 14.94 -20.66
C TYR A 37 -14.03 14.74 -20.68
N ASN A 38 -14.58 14.64 -21.88
CA ASN A 38 -15.94 14.10 -22.02
C ASN A 38 -15.95 12.65 -21.55
N ASN A 39 -16.97 12.25 -20.78
CA ASN A 39 -17.02 10.91 -20.18
C ASN A 39 -16.94 9.80 -21.25
N SER A 40 -17.55 10.00 -22.43
CA SER A 40 -17.46 9.08 -23.58
C SER A 40 -16.07 9.00 -24.23
N ALA A 41 -15.21 10.00 -24.01
CA ALA A 41 -13.84 10.03 -24.49
C ALA A 41 -12.83 9.40 -23.50
N CYS A 42 -13.31 8.89 -22.37
CA CYS A 42 -12.50 8.16 -21.41
C CYS A 42 -12.69 6.65 -21.55
N GLU A 43 -11.58 5.94 -21.62
CA GLU A 43 -11.52 4.49 -21.53
C GLU A 43 -10.74 4.10 -20.28
N PHE A 44 -11.32 3.22 -19.45
CA PHE A 44 -10.75 2.84 -18.16
C PHE A 44 -10.27 1.39 -18.19
N GLU A 45 -9.13 1.13 -17.58
CA GLU A 45 -8.64 -0.22 -17.34
C GLU A 45 -8.09 -0.28 -15.90
N PHE A 46 -8.74 -1.07 -15.04
CA PHE A 46 -8.32 -1.23 -13.66
C PHE A 46 -7.43 -2.47 -13.52
N VAL A 47 -6.25 -2.27 -12.94
CA VAL A 47 -5.19 -3.27 -12.89
C VAL A 47 -4.54 -3.25 -11.52
N ASN A 48 -3.77 -4.28 -11.20
CA ASN A 48 -2.75 -4.14 -10.17
C ASN A 48 -1.37 -4.05 -10.80
N ALA A 49 -0.38 -3.74 -9.97
CA ALA A 49 1.03 -3.73 -10.36
C ALA A 49 1.43 -4.93 -11.27
N ARG A 50 0.99 -6.16 -10.96
CA ARG A 50 1.42 -7.34 -11.74
C ARG A 50 0.87 -7.37 -13.17
N SER A 51 -0.32 -6.83 -13.40
CA SER A 51 -0.98 -6.82 -14.72
C SER A 51 -0.77 -5.53 -15.51
N LEU A 52 -0.08 -4.52 -14.96
CA LEU A 52 0.21 -3.26 -15.68
C LEU A 52 0.94 -3.49 -17.01
N GLY A 53 1.91 -4.41 -17.05
CA GLY A 53 2.63 -4.72 -18.28
C GLY A 53 1.72 -5.23 -19.40
N ASP A 54 0.81 -6.15 -19.05
CA ASP A 54 -0.16 -6.74 -19.98
C ASP A 54 -1.19 -5.71 -20.45
N ALA A 55 -1.65 -4.84 -19.55
CA ALA A 55 -2.54 -3.73 -19.87
C ALA A 55 -1.90 -2.79 -20.89
N LEU A 56 -0.64 -2.39 -20.70
CA LEU A 56 0.07 -1.56 -21.67
C LEU A 56 0.22 -2.25 -23.04
N ILE A 57 0.45 -3.57 -23.06
CA ILE A 57 0.49 -4.34 -24.32
C ILE A 57 -0.87 -4.35 -25.02
N SER A 58 -1.96 -4.52 -24.26
CA SER A 58 -3.34 -4.42 -24.76
C SER A 58 -3.61 -3.04 -25.37
N GLN A 59 -3.19 -1.98 -24.67
CA GLN A 59 -3.37 -0.60 -25.14
C GLN A 59 -2.57 -0.30 -26.41
N ILE A 60 -1.37 -0.87 -26.61
CA ILE A 60 -0.63 -0.71 -27.86
C ILE A 60 -1.47 -1.16 -29.07
N LYS A 61 -2.21 -2.28 -28.94
CA LYS A 61 -3.05 -2.79 -30.04
C LYS A 61 -4.16 -1.78 -30.37
N LYS A 62 -4.87 -1.31 -29.35
CA LYS A 62 -5.96 -0.31 -29.49
C LYS A 62 -5.47 1.02 -30.07
N ILE A 63 -4.30 1.49 -29.63
CA ILE A 63 -3.70 2.75 -30.11
C ILE A 63 -3.32 2.65 -31.59
N LYS A 64 -2.81 1.49 -32.04
CA LYS A 64 -2.45 1.28 -33.45
C LYS A 64 -3.65 1.28 -34.40
N GLU A 65 -4.84 1.01 -33.88
CA GLU A 65 -6.10 1.04 -34.62
C GLU A 65 -6.72 2.46 -34.65
N HIS A 66 -6.11 3.44 -33.97
CA HIS A 66 -6.62 4.80 -33.88
C HIS A 66 -6.08 5.69 -35.01
N ASP A 67 -6.94 6.51 -35.61
CA ASP A 67 -6.61 7.33 -36.78
C ASP A 67 -5.52 8.40 -36.50
N ASP A 68 -5.58 9.02 -35.31
CA ASP A 68 -4.58 10.00 -34.86
C ASP A 68 -4.07 9.71 -33.44
N PRO A 69 -2.99 8.90 -33.30
CA PRO A 69 -2.39 8.62 -32.01
C PRO A 69 -1.73 9.83 -31.33
N ASN A 70 -1.38 10.88 -32.07
CA ASN A 70 -0.82 12.11 -31.49
C ASN A 70 -1.84 12.91 -30.68
N ASN A 71 -3.13 12.58 -30.83
CA ASN A 71 -4.22 13.21 -30.08
C ASN A 71 -4.76 12.32 -28.95
N LEU A 72 -3.93 11.39 -28.47
CA LEU A 72 -4.24 10.52 -27.34
C LEU A 72 -3.41 10.86 -26.10
N ASP A 73 -4.06 10.85 -24.94
CA ASP A 73 -3.39 10.82 -23.65
C ASP A 73 -3.52 9.42 -23.02
N LEU A 74 -2.43 8.93 -22.43
CA LEU A 74 -2.42 7.73 -21.60
C LEU A 74 -2.03 8.10 -20.17
N PHE A 75 -2.91 7.82 -19.22
CA PHE A 75 -2.68 8.01 -17.80
C PHE A 75 -2.44 6.66 -17.14
N ILE A 76 -1.42 6.60 -16.29
CA ILE A 76 -1.19 5.51 -15.35
C ILE A 76 -1.26 6.13 -13.96
N VAL A 77 -2.29 5.81 -13.19
CA VAL A 77 -2.55 6.43 -11.89
C VAL A 77 -2.59 5.39 -10.79
N ASP A 78 -1.82 5.62 -9.74
CA ASP A 78 -1.74 4.78 -8.54
C ASP A 78 -1.25 3.34 -8.75
N VAL A 79 -0.84 2.99 -9.97
CA VAL A 79 -0.36 1.63 -10.26
C VAL A 79 1.12 1.53 -9.96
N GLY A 80 1.45 0.87 -8.84
CA GLY A 80 2.83 0.62 -8.45
C GLY A 80 3.65 -0.17 -9.49
N ILE A 81 4.95 0.10 -9.54
CA ILE A 81 5.93 -0.65 -10.35
C ILE A 81 6.81 -1.55 -9.46
N ASN A 82 7.24 -2.70 -9.98
CA ASN A 82 8.12 -3.61 -9.25
C ASN A 82 9.20 -4.20 -10.16
N LYS A 83 10.07 -5.06 -9.60
CA LYS A 83 11.19 -5.61 -10.37
C LYS A 83 10.74 -6.57 -11.47
N ALA A 84 9.66 -7.33 -11.27
CA ALA A 84 9.17 -8.31 -12.25
C ALA A 84 8.67 -7.65 -13.53
N ASN A 85 8.00 -6.49 -13.42
CA ASN A 85 7.28 -5.89 -14.53
C ASN A 85 8.03 -4.71 -15.20
N ILE A 86 9.04 -4.12 -14.55
CA ILE A 86 9.58 -2.82 -14.98
C ILE A 86 10.14 -2.82 -16.41
N THR A 87 10.81 -3.89 -16.83
CA THR A 87 11.37 -3.98 -18.19
C THR A 87 10.27 -4.10 -19.24
N SER A 88 9.21 -4.86 -18.94
CA SER A 88 8.04 -4.99 -19.82
C SER A 88 7.32 -3.65 -19.94
N ILE A 89 7.10 -2.97 -18.81
CA ILE A 89 6.49 -1.64 -18.76
C ILE A 89 7.33 -0.62 -19.56
N GLU A 90 8.65 -0.59 -19.38
CA GLU A 90 9.55 0.31 -20.13
C GLU A 90 9.42 0.08 -21.64
N LYS A 91 9.47 -1.19 -22.09
CA LYS A 91 9.35 -1.54 -23.50
C LYS A 91 7.99 -1.12 -24.08
N SER A 92 6.91 -1.38 -23.36
CA SER A 92 5.56 -1.04 -23.79
C SER A 92 5.35 0.47 -23.81
N ALA A 93 5.75 1.17 -22.75
CA ALA A 93 5.66 2.63 -22.68
C ALA A 93 6.48 3.31 -23.79
N LEU A 94 7.69 2.80 -24.09
CA LEU A 94 8.51 3.32 -25.18
C LEU A 94 7.80 3.14 -26.53
N SER A 95 7.19 1.98 -26.76
CA SER A 95 6.43 1.69 -27.98
C SER A 95 5.21 2.62 -28.12
N ILE A 96 4.48 2.87 -27.03
CA ILE A 96 3.34 3.80 -26.99
C ILE A 96 3.80 5.24 -27.27
N SER A 97 4.90 5.67 -26.64
CA SER A 97 5.43 7.02 -26.85
C SER A 97 5.90 7.23 -28.29
N GLN A 98 6.48 6.22 -28.94
CA GLN A 98 6.89 6.29 -30.35
C GLN A 98 5.72 6.44 -31.32
N LEU A 99 4.50 6.04 -30.92
CA LEU A 99 3.28 6.30 -31.69
C LEU A 99 2.79 7.75 -31.54
N GLY A 100 3.38 8.55 -30.64
CA GLY A 100 2.98 9.94 -30.42
C GLY A 100 2.02 10.18 -29.26
N VAL A 101 1.62 9.10 -28.58
CA VAL A 101 0.79 9.17 -27.37
C VAL A 101 1.58 9.81 -26.23
N ARG A 102 0.95 10.75 -25.53
CA ARG A 102 1.54 11.39 -24.35
C ARG A 102 1.19 10.57 -23.12
N ILE A 103 2.22 10.05 -22.45
CA ILE A 103 2.05 9.21 -21.27
C ILE A 103 2.33 10.05 -20.01
N LEU A 104 1.40 10.01 -19.05
CA LEU A 104 1.54 10.62 -17.73
C LEU A 104 1.38 9.54 -16.65
N TYR A 105 2.33 9.50 -15.72
CA TYR A 105 2.36 8.55 -14.61
C TYR A 105 2.28 9.29 -13.28
N PHE A 106 1.30 8.95 -12.44
CA PHE A 106 1.07 9.54 -11.12
C PHE A 106 1.08 8.44 -10.07
N ASP A 107 2.01 8.50 -9.12
CA ASP A 107 2.15 7.47 -8.09
C ASP A 107 2.96 7.98 -6.89
N SER A 108 2.82 7.31 -5.76
CA SER A 108 3.60 7.53 -4.53
C SER A 108 4.12 6.24 -3.89
N HIS A 109 3.79 5.06 -4.46
CA HIS A 109 4.27 3.78 -3.99
C HIS A 109 5.81 3.72 -3.91
N SER A 110 6.35 2.79 -3.09
CA SER A 110 7.79 2.56 -3.10
C SER A 110 8.21 2.05 -4.48
N ASN A 111 8.99 2.88 -5.18
CA ASN A 111 9.56 2.59 -6.49
C ASN A 111 11.01 2.11 -6.39
N LYS A 112 11.47 1.71 -5.20
CA LYS A 112 12.83 1.23 -4.98
C LYS A 112 12.87 -0.26 -4.76
N TYR A 113 13.78 -0.93 -5.44
CA TYR A 113 14.11 -2.32 -5.17
C TYR A 113 15.60 -2.43 -4.85
N LYS A 114 15.95 -2.85 -3.63
CA LYS A 114 17.34 -2.91 -3.14
C LYS A 114 18.11 -1.60 -3.39
N GLY A 115 17.46 -0.47 -3.11
CA GLY A 115 18.03 0.88 -3.28
C GLY A 115 18.03 1.42 -4.71
N LYS A 116 17.69 0.63 -5.74
CA LYS A 116 17.62 1.08 -7.13
C LYS A 116 16.26 1.71 -7.43
N ASN A 117 16.26 2.93 -7.96
CA ASN A 117 15.05 3.66 -8.35
C ASN A 117 14.52 3.16 -9.71
N LEU A 118 13.33 2.56 -9.70
CA LEU A 118 12.69 1.96 -10.86
C LEU A 118 12.07 3.00 -11.80
N LEU A 119 11.75 4.22 -11.34
CA LEU A 119 11.15 5.28 -12.19
C LEU A 119 12.07 5.75 -13.32
N THR A 120 13.38 5.52 -13.19
CA THR A 120 14.35 5.88 -14.24
C THR A 120 14.05 5.19 -15.57
N HIS A 121 13.45 4.00 -15.54
CA HIS A 121 13.00 3.28 -16.72
C HIS A 121 11.82 3.98 -17.41
N LEU A 122 10.84 4.50 -16.67
CA LEU A 122 9.73 5.26 -17.24
C LEU A 122 10.20 6.56 -17.91
N VAL A 123 11.16 7.27 -17.28
CA VAL A 123 11.72 8.50 -17.86
C VAL A 123 12.45 8.23 -19.17
N ARG A 124 13.17 7.11 -19.28
CA ARG A 124 13.83 6.67 -20.54
C ARG A 124 12.82 6.33 -21.62
N ALA A 125 11.64 5.85 -21.24
CA ALA A 125 10.51 5.60 -22.14
C ALA A 125 9.67 6.85 -22.45
N ASN A 126 10.20 8.06 -22.19
CA ASN A 126 9.53 9.35 -22.42
C ASN A 126 8.20 9.54 -21.68
N VAL A 127 8.03 8.87 -20.53
CA VAL A 127 6.87 9.08 -19.65
C VAL A 127 7.05 10.35 -18.82
N ASN A 128 5.99 11.15 -18.70
CA ASN A 128 5.94 12.27 -17.77
C ASN A 128 5.62 11.75 -16.37
N VAL A 129 6.64 11.69 -15.51
CA VAL A 129 6.54 11.10 -14.17
C VAL A 129 6.24 12.17 -13.12
N PHE A 130 5.11 12.01 -12.43
CA PHE A 130 4.67 12.79 -11.29
C PHE A 130 4.69 11.91 -10.04
N ASN A 131 5.87 11.78 -9.44
CA ASN A 131 6.05 10.94 -8.27
C ASN A 131 5.92 11.75 -6.98
N GLY A 132 4.90 11.44 -6.18
CA GLY A 132 4.66 12.05 -4.88
C GLY A 132 5.63 11.56 -3.81
N LYS A 133 5.52 12.16 -2.62
CA LYS A 133 6.22 11.65 -1.43
C LYS A 133 5.52 10.37 -0.98
N ILE A 134 6.28 9.35 -0.57
CA ILE A 134 5.72 8.09 -0.06
C ILE A 134 4.69 8.38 1.04
N GLY A 135 3.49 7.80 0.90
CA GLY A 135 2.35 7.99 1.81
C GLY A 135 1.44 9.17 1.47
N VAL A 136 1.65 9.83 0.33
CA VAL A 136 0.69 10.76 -0.28
C VAL A 136 -0.17 9.97 -1.26
N ALA A 137 -1.49 10.06 -1.18
CA ALA A 137 -2.36 9.35 -2.12
C ALA A 137 -2.14 9.85 -3.56
N ALA A 138 -2.25 8.97 -4.55
CA ALA A 138 -2.20 9.34 -5.95
C ALA A 138 -3.27 10.38 -6.30
N ALA A 139 -4.47 10.29 -5.69
CA ALA A 139 -5.53 11.26 -5.89
C ALA A 139 -5.12 12.68 -5.47
N SER A 140 -4.26 12.83 -4.45
CA SER A 140 -3.70 14.13 -4.08
C SER A 140 -2.75 14.66 -5.15
N ILE A 141 -1.89 13.82 -5.72
CA ILE A 141 -0.94 14.21 -6.78
C ILE A 141 -1.71 14.62 -8.05
N VAL A 142 -2.70 13.82 -8.44
CA VAL A 142 -3.55 14.09 -9.59
C VAL A 142 -4.36 15.36 -9.37
N GLN A 143 -4.90 15.58 -8.16
CA GLN A 143 -5.63 16.81 -7.84
C GLN A 143 -4.76 18.06 -7.97
N ASP A 144 -3.52 18.01 -7.48
CA ASP A 144 -2.61 19.16 -7.59
C ASP A 144 -2.33 19.50 -9.06
N PHE A 145 -2.15 18.47 -9.91
CA PHE A 145 -1.84 18.64 -11.32
C PHE A 145 -3.07 18.95 -12.20
N LEU A 146 -4.17 18.21 -12.09
CA LEU A 146 -5.34 18.28 -12.98
C LEU A 146 -6.62 18.75 -12.30
N GLY A 147 -6.68 18.68 -10.97
CA GLY A 147 -7.90 18.87 -10.21
C GLY A 147 -8.50 20.27 -10.32
N SER A 148 -9.81 20.33 -10.03
CA SER A 148 -10.60 21.55 -9.87
C SER A 148 -11.24 21.56 -8.47
N PRO A 149 -11.86 22.69 -8.05
CA PRO A 149 -12.60 22.72 -6.78
C PRO A 149 -13.66 21.61 -6.66
N GLU A 150 -14.35 21.26 -7.75
CA GLU A 150 -15.36 20.19 -7.80
C GLU A 150 -14.80 18.81 -7.45
N THR A 151 -13.54 18.53 -7.82
CA THR A 151 -12.92 17.22 -7.58
C THR A 151 -12.24 17.10 -6.22
N SER A 152 -12.32 18.14 -5.37
CA SER A 152 -11.65 18.18 -4.07
C SER A 152 -12.11 17.07 -3.13
N ARG A 153 -13.38 16.65 -3.22
CA ARG A 153 -13.90 15.53 -2.43
C ARG A 153 -13.31 14.18 -2.87
N LEU A 154 -13.11 13.96 -4.18
CA LEU A 154 -12.45 12.75 -4.68
C LEU A 154 -11.01 12.64 -4.15
N ARG A 155 -10.29 13.77 -4.13
CA ARG A 155 -8.98 13.86 -3.49
C ARG A 155 -9.03 13.51 -2.01
N LEU A 156 -10.02 14.03 -1.29
CA LEU A 156 -10.21 13.70 0.13
C LEU A 156 -10.46 12.20 0.34
N LEU A 157 -11.33 11.58 -0.46
CA LEU A 157 -11.64 10.15 -0.36
C LEU A 157 -10.42 9.27 -0.63
N GLY A 158 -9.65 9.55 -1.69
CA GLY A 158 -8.40 8.85 -1.97
C GLY A 158 -7.39 8.98 -0.83
N ALA A 159 -7.17 10.22 -0.36
CA ALA A 159 -6.24 10.51 0.75
C ALA A 159 -6.64 9.87 2.09
N LEU A 160 -7.94 9.76 2.39
CA LEU A 160 -8.42 9.06 3.58
C LEU A 160 -8.31 7.53 3.41
N SER A 161 -8.58 7.01 2.21
CA SER A 161 -8.47 5.58 1.91
C SER A 161 -7.06 5.08 2.11
N ASP A 162 -6.09 5.80 1.55
CA ASP A 162 -4.67 5.42 1.56
C ASP A 162 -3.93 5.89 2.83
N ARG A 163 -4.70 6.46 3.78
CA ARG A 163 -4.23 6.93 5.09
C ARG A 163 -3.16 8.02 5.03
N GLU A 164 -3.08 8.78 3.92
CA GLU A 164 -2.39 10.08 3.87
C GLU A 164 -2.99 11.00 4.94
N LEU A 165 -4.33 11.04 4.99
CA LEU A 165 -5.09 11.77 5.99
C LEU A 165 -5.67 10.81 7.03
N GLN A 166 -5.66 11.24 8.28
CA GLN A 166 -6.32 10.50 9.36
C GLN A 166 -7.81 10.87 9.43
N LEU A 167 -8.64 9.85 9.64
CA LEU A 167 -10.05 10.01 9.97
C LEU A 167 -10.17 10.67 11.36
N THR A 168 -10.24 12.00 11.38
CA THR A 168 -10.46 12.83 12.57
C THR A 168 -11.94 13.26 12.64
N HIS A 169 -12.34 13.96 13.71
CA HIS A 169 -13.70 14.51 13.82
C HIS A 169 -14.09 15.36 12.60
N ARG A 170 -13.11 16.03 11.98
CA ARG A 170 -13.30 16.84 10.76
C ARG A 170 -13.85 16.05 9.57
N TYR A 171 -13.59 14.74 9.51
CA TYR A 171 -13.98 13.88 8.38
C TYR A 171 -14.91 12.74 8.82
N LYS A 172 -15.55 12.88 10.00
CA LYS A 172 -16.42 11.84 10.57
C LYS A 172 -17.59 11.50 9.64
N THR A 173 -18.11 12.49 8.93
CA THR A 173 -19.22 12.36 7.98
C THR A 173 -18.87 11.54 6.74
N GLU A 174 -17.59 11.41 6.38
CA GLU A 174 -17.16 10.59 5.23
C GLU A 174 -16.90 9.13 5.64
N LYS A 175 -16.85 8.83 6.94
CA LYS A 175 -16.32 7.56 7.45
C LYS A 175 -17.14 6.36 6.99
N THR A 176 -18.47 6.43 7.07
CA THR A 176 -19.34 5.30 6.75
C THR A 176 -19.39 5.09 5.25
N GLY A 177 -19.67 6.14 4.47
CA GLY A 177 -19.61 6.10 3.00
C GLY A 177 -18.27 5.61 2.44
N LEU A 178 -17.13 6.11 2.96
CA LEU A 178 -15.80 5.66 2.54
C LEU A 178 -15.57 4.18 2.82
N ARG A 179 -15.97 3.67 3.99
CA ARG A 179 -15.85 2.24 4.31
C ARG A 179 -16.70 1.38 3.39
N GLY A 180 -17.92 1.84 3.10
CA GLY A 180 -18.81 1.21 2.12
C GLY A 180 -18.15 1.12 0.74
N LEU A 181 -17.63 2.24 0.25
CA LEU A 181 -16.94 2.32 -1.03
C LEU A 181 -15.68 1.43 -1.08
N GLN A 182 -14.85 1.42 -0.04
CA GLN A 182 -13.67 0.55 0.05
C GLN A 182 -14.04 -0.94 -0.07
N ALA A 183 -15.07 -1.36 0.66
CA ALA A 183 -15.58 -2.72 0.61
C ALA A 183 -16.15 -3.06 -0.78
N ALA A 184 -16.95 -2.14 -1.36
CA ALA A 184 -17.56 -2.32 -2.66
C ALA A 184 -16.52 -2.41 -3.79
N VAL A 185 -15.53 -1.51 -3.81
CA VAL A 185 -14.43 -1.51 -4.78
C VAL A 185 -13.60 -2.80 -4.65
N ALA A 186 -13.27 -3.23 -3.44
CA ALA A 186 -12.55 -4.48 -3.23
C ALA A 186 -13.33 -5.71 -3.74
N TRP A 187 -14.66 -5.72 -3.60
CA TRP A 187 -15.50 -6.78 -4.16
C TRP A 187 -15.61 -6.69 -5.68
N GLY A 188 -15.80 -5.50 -6.24
CA GLY A 188 -15.80 -5.27 -7.67
C GLY A 188 -14.51 -5.75 -8.32
N ALA A 189 -13.36 -5.30 -7.81
CA ALA A 189 -12.04 -5.75 -8.23
C ALA A 189 -11.89 -7.30 -8.21
N TYR A 190 -12.51 -7.97 -7.23
CA TYR A 190 -12.38 -9.42 -7.09
C TYR A 190 -13.39 -10.23 -7.92
N LYS A 191 -14.67 -9.84 -7.94
CA LYS A 191 -15.77 -10.65 -8.49
C LYS A 191 -16.50 -10.02 -9.66
N ASN A 192 -16.44 -8.69 -9.83
CA ASN A 192 -17.11 -8.00 -10.93
C ASN A 192 -16.36 -6.71 -11.33
N PRO A 193 -15.30 -6.83 -12.14
CA PRO A 193 -14.44 -5.69 -12.51
C PRO A 193 -15.19 -4.53 -13.18
N ASP A 194 -16.30 -4.81 -13.89
CA ASP A 194 -17.13 -3.79 -14.54
C ASP A 194 -17.69 -2.76 -13.55
N PHE A 195 -17.83 -3.15 -12.27
CA PHE A 195 -18.23 -2.22 -11.21
C PHE A 195 -17.26 -1.05 -11.08
N LEU A 196 -15.94 -1.27 -11.25
CA LEU A 196 -14.93 -0.22 -11.10
C LEU A 196 -15.10 0.87 -12.16
N GLU A 197 -15.40 0.49 -13.40
CA GLU A 197 -15.72 1.46 -14.45
C GLU A 197 -17.03 2.19 -14.15
N LYS A 198 -18.09 1.46 -13.77
CA LYS A 198 -19.40 2.04 -13.45
C LYS A 198 -19.31 3.09 -12.33
N ILE A 199 -18.67 2.76 -11.21
CA ILE A 199 -18.54 3.69 -10.09
C ILE A 199 -17.64 4.88 -10.45
N THR A 200 -16.54 4.67 -11.18
CA THR A 200 -15.67 5.75 -11.65
C THR A 200 -16.43 6.72 -12.56
N ARG A 201 -17.21 6.22 -13.52
CA ARG A 201 -18.03 7.07 -14.40
C ARG A 201 -19.10 7.84 -13.64
N ARG A 202 -19.69 7.24 -12.59
CA ARG A 202 -20.62 7.93 -11.68
C ARG A 202 -19.91 9.05 -10.90
N LEU A 203 -18.73 8.80 -10.35
CA LEU A 203 -17.93 9.81 -9.64
C LEU A 203 -17.46 10.96 -10.53
N ILE A 204 -17.24 10.72 -11.83
CA ILE A 204 -16.96 11.80 -12.80
C ILE A 204 -18.19 12.72 -12.96
N ARG A 205 -19.39 12.13 -13.06
CA ARG A 205 -20.64 12.89 -13.21
C ARG A 205 -21.03 13.60 -11.92
N HIS A 206 -20.87 12.92 -10.79
CA HIS A 206 -21.24 13.38 -9.44
C HIS A 206 -20.07 13.17 -8.48
N PRO A 207 -19.06 14.07 -8.44
CA PRO A 207 -17.95 13.98 -7.48
C PRO A 207 -18.40 14.05 -6.01
N ASP A 208 -19.61 14.56 -5.78
CA ASP A 208 -20.30 14.69 -4.50
C ASP A 208 -21.27 13.55 -4.20
N LEU A 209 -21.25 12.46 -4.98
CA LEU A 209 -22.10 11.27 -4.80
C LEU A 209 -22.17 10.84 -3.33
N ASP A 210 -23.38 10.73 -2.79
CA ASP A 210 -23.60 10.19 -1.46
C ASP A 210 -23.39 8.67 -1.48
N LEU A 211 -22.28 8.23 -0.90
CA LEU A 211 -21.85 6.84 -0.88
C LEU A 211 -22.64 6.00 0.13
N GLU A 212 -23.33 6.64 1.09
CA GLU A 212 -24.12 5.96 2.11
C GLU A 212 -25.50 5.54 1.61
N SER A 213 -26.03 6.22 0.58
CA SER A 213 -27.31 5.91 -0.04
C SER A 213 -27.19 5.31 -1.45
N ASP A 214 -25.97 5.19 -2.00
CA ASP A 214 -25.76 4.58 -3.31
C ASP A 214 -26.01 3.07 -3.29
N LYS A 215 -27.05 2.62 -4.01
CA LYS A 215 -27.53 1.24 -4.00
C LYS A 215 -26.45 0.21 -4.35
N GLU A 216 -25.66 0.46 -5.39
CA GLU A 216 -24.63 -0.50 -5.81
C GLU A 216 -23.47 -0.55 -4.81
N VAL A 217 -23.06 0.60 -4.26
CA VAL A 217 -22.03 0.65 -3.20
C VAL A 217 -22.50 -0.13 -1.97
N ILE A 218 -23.74 0.06 -1.51
CA ILE A 218 -24.30 -0.67 -0.37
C ILE A 218 -24.30 -2.18 -0.65
N GLU A 219 -24.88 -2.61 -1.77
CA GLU A 219 -24.99 -4.03 -2.12
C GLU A 219 -23.62 -4.72 -2.16
N TYR A 220 -22.64 -4.10 -2.82
CA TYR A 220 -21.31 -4.67 -2.97
C TYR A 220 -20.54 -4.64 -1.65
N SER A 221 -20.74 -3.61 -0.82
CA SER A 221 -20.13 -3.53 0.50
C SER A 221 -20.60 -4.64 1.43
N ILE A 222 -21.90 -4.98 1.41
CA ILE A 222 -22.47 -6.08 2.21
C ILE A 222 -21.86 -7.42 1.77
N LYS A 223 -21.82 -7.68 0.46
CA LYS A 223 -21.21 -8.89 -0.10
C LYS A 223 -19.74 -9.03 0.32
N ALA A 224 -18.97 -7.94 0.23
CA ALA A 224 -17.56 -7.92 0.61
C ALA A 224 -17.35 -8.20 2.10
N ASN A 225 -18.15 -7.56 2.97
CA ASN A 225 -18.04 -7.69 4.41
C ASN A 225 -18.42 -9.11 4.86
N ASN A 226 -19.53 -9.65 4.35
CA ASN A 226 -19.96 -11.02 4.66
C ASN A 226 -18.89 -12.04 4.24
N HIS A 227 -18.30 -11.87 3.05
CA HIS A 227 -17.19 -12.71 2.58
C HIS A 227 -15.98 -12.63 3.50
N ARG A 228 -15.55 -11.41 3.83
CA ARG A 228 -14.41 -11.15 4.73
C ARG A 228 -14.64 -11.78 6.11
N ASP A 229 -15.82 -11.61 6.69
CA ASP A 229 -16.11 -12.04 8.05
C ASP A 229 -16.23 -13.57 8.14
N ASN A 230 -16.81 -14.20 7.11
CA ASN A 230 -16.79 -15.66 6.98
C ASN A 230 -15.37 -16.21 6.87
N LEU A 231 -14.51 -15.56 6.07
CA LEU A 231 -13.09 -15.93 5.96
C LEU A 231 -12.33 -15.70 7.27
N LEU A 232 -12.57 -14.59 7.96
CA LEU A 232 -11.93 -14.28 9.25
C LEU A 232 -12.28 -15.35 10.30
N ARG A 233 -13.57 -15.70 10.44
CA ARG A 233 -14.03 -16.81 11.31
C ARG A 233 -13.33 -18.12 10.94
N HIS A 234 -13.18 -18.41 9.65
CA HIS A 234 -12.44 -19.58 9.18
C HIS A 234 -10.96 -19.54 9.57
N VAL A 235 -10.30 -18.39 9.45
CA VAL A 235 -8.89 -18.23 9.87
C VAL A 235 -8.73 -18.45 11.37
N HIS A 236 -9.63 -17.94 12.21
CA HIS A 236 -9.58 -18.19 13.65
C HIS A 236 -9.75 -19.68 13.99
N LYS A 237 -10.65 -20.39 13.29
CA LYS A 237 -10.93 -21.79 13.57
C LYS A 237 -9.87 -22.76 13.04
N ASN A 238 -9.35 -22.50 11.84
CA ASN A 238 -8.55 -23.47 11.08
C ASN A 238 -7.11 -23.00 10.81
N GLY A 239 -6.77 -21.76 11.15
CA GLY A 239 -5.44 -21.20 10.89
C GLY A 239 -4.37 -21.84 11.77
N LYS A 240 -3.30 -22.33 11.15
CA LYS A 240 -2.12 -22.80 11.90
C LYS A 240 -1.18 -21.63 12.14
N ILE A 241 -0.86 -21.39 13.40
CA ILE A 241 -0.07 -20.25 13.85
C ILE A 241 1.34 -20.72 14.23
N LEU A 242 2.36 -20.01 13.73
CA LEU A 242 3.75 -20.20 14.11
C LEU A 242 4.31 -18.84 14.56
N GLN A 243 4.88 -18.78 15.76
CA GLN A 243 5.62 -17.61 16.21
C GLN A 243 7.05 -17.65 15.65
N LEU A 244 7.36 -16.73 14.73
CA LEU A 244 8.72 -16.64 14.16
C LEU A 244 9.69 -15.89 15.06
N SER A 245 9.18 -14.88 15.76
CA SER A 245 9.95 -14.03 16.65
C SER A 245 9.07 -13.54 17.78
N GLU A 246 9.63 -13.52 18.98
CA GLU A 246 8.98 -13.00 20.19
C GLU A 246 9.16 -11.48 20.29
N THR A 247 10.36 -10.99 19.95
CA THR A 247 10.72 -9.58 20.05
C THR A 247 11.56 -9.15 18.85
N PRO A 248 11.01 -8.37 17.89
CA PRO A 248 9.61 -7.96 17.80
C PRO A 248 8.65 -9.15 17.53
N ARG A 249 7.41 -9.09 18.03
CA ARG A 249 6.44 -10.18 17.87
C ARG A 249 5.99 -10.33 16.42
N ILE A 250 6.34 -11.45 15.79
CA ILE A 250 6.00 -11.79 14.40
C ILE A 250 5.34 -13.16 14.39
N LEU A 251 4.10 -13.21 13.88
CA LEU A 251 3.32 -14.44 13.75
C LEU A 251 3.10 -14.77 12.27
N VAL A 252 3.32 -16.03 11.93
CA VAL A 252 2.91 -16.62 10.66
C VAL A 252 1.59 -17.32 10.87
N VAL A 253 0.63 -17.01 10.01
CA VAL A 253 -0.69 -17.65 9.99
C VAL A 253 -0.84 -18.32 8.65
N THR A 254 -1.05 -19.63 8.66
CA THR A 254 -1.22 -20.41 7.43
C THR A 254 -2.64 -20.94 7.34
N VAL A 255 -3.29 -20.68 6.21
CA VAL A 255 -4.62 -21.19 5.86
C VAL A 255 -4.58 -21.60 4.40
N LEU A 256 -4.43 -22.91 4.17
CA LEU A 256 -4.14 -23.47 2.84
C LEU A 256 -5.28 -24.32 2.28
N ASP A 257 -6.40 -24.41 2.98
CA ASP A 257 -7.58 -25.17 2.59
C ASP A 257 -8.61 -24.35 1.80
N ARG A 258 -8.32 -23.06 1.56
CA ARG A 258 -9.15 -22.13 0.77
C ARG A 258 -8.30 -21.28 -0.18
N ASP A 259 -8.86 -20.97 -1.34
CA ASP A 259 -8.25 -20.14 -2.39
C ASP A 259 -9.03 -18.83 -2.64
N ASP A 260 -10.21 -18.67 -2.03
CA ASP A 260 -11.15 -17.58 -2.28
C ASP A 260 -10.90 -16.31 -1.45
N PHE A 261 -9.73 -16.21 -0.81
CA PHE A 261 -9.34 -15.04 -0.02
C PHE A 261 -9.30 -13.73 -0.81
N GLY A 262 -8.97 -13.79 -2.11
CA GLY A 262 -8.98 -12.64 -3.02
C GLY A 262 -8.40 -11.36 -2.42
N LYS A 263 -9.18 -10.27 -2.49
CA LYS A 263 -8.85 -8.96 -1.91
C LYS A 263 -9.02 -8.87 -0.39
N ALA A 264 -9.76 -9.79 0.23
CA ALA A 264 -9.99 -9.80 1.68
C ALA A 264 -8.74 -10.15 2.50
N ARG A 265 -7.76 -10.86 1.91
CA ARG A 265 -6.51 -11.30 2.58
C ARG A 265 -5.81 -10.17 3.34
N GLY A 266 -5.66 -9.00 2.71
CA GLY A 266 -4.97 -7.87 3.32
C GLY A 266 -5.72 -7.23 4.49
N THR A 267 -7.06 -7.27 4.45
CA THR A 267 -7.92 -6.77 5.53
C THR A 267 -7.92 -7.74 6.70
N ILE A 268 -8.01 -9.05 6.43
CA ILE A 268 -7.93 -10.12 7.44
C ILE A 268 -6.58 -10.05 8.16
N ALA A 269 -5.46 -10.04 7.43
CA ALA A 269 -4.14 -9.92 8.04
C ALA A 269 -3.98 -8.64 8.87
N GLY A 270 -4.60 -7.53 8.45
CA GLY A 270 -4.58 -6.28 9.19
C GLY A 270 -5.39 -6.33 10.48
N ARG A 271 -6.53 -7.02 10.46
CA ARG A 271 -7.37 -7.23 11.64
C ARG A 271 -6.67 -8.10 12.67
N LEU A 272 -6.13 -9.24 12.25
CA LEU A 272 -5.34 -10.14 13.09
C LEU A 272 -4.12 -9.43 13.70
N ALA A 273 -3.46 -8.55 12.94
CA ALA A 273 -2.32 -7.79 13.44
C ALA A 273 -2.70 -6.81 14.55
N GLY A 274 -3.90 -6.24 14.47
CA GLY A 274 -4.47 -5.41 15.53
C GLY A 274 -4.87 -6.21 16.75
N GLU A 275 -5.65 -7.28 16.57
CA GLU A 275 -6.16 -8.13 17.64
C GLU A 275 -5.04 -8.82 18.42
N TRP A 276 -4.03 -9.34 17.72
CA TRP A 276 -2.95 -10.10 18.35
C TRP A 276 -1.72 -9.25 18.65
N GLY A 277 -1.77 -7.93 18.45
CA GLY A 277 -0.65 -7.03 18.74
C GLY A 277 0.67 -7.44 18.08
N SER A 278 0.62 -8.03 16.89
CA SER A 278 1.76 -8.68 16.23
C SER A 278 1.89 -8.25 14.77
N ALA A 279 3.08 -8.32 14.20
CA ALA A 279 3.19 -8.34 12.74
C ALA A 279 2.70 -9.70 12.23
N ILE A 280 1.75 -9.70 11.29
CA ILE A 280 1.14 -10.92 10.74
C ILE A 280 1.67 -11.18 9.35
N ILE A 281 2.19 -12.39 9.13
CA ILE A 281 2.45 -12.97 7.81
C ILE A 281 1.33 -13.96 7.54
N LEU A 282 0.33 -13.55 6.77
CA LEU A 282 -0.76 -14.44 6.34
C LEU A 282 -0.38 -15.14 5.03
N ILE A 283 -0.34 -16.47 5.06
CA ILE A 283 0.01 -17.34 3.94
C ILE A 283 -1.24 -18.11 3.50
N THR A 284 -1.64 -17.92 2.25
CA THR A 284 -2.74 -18.65 1.61
C THR A 284 -2.27 -19.34 0.33
N GLN A 285 -3.10 -20.21 -0.23
CA GLN A 285 -2.86 -20.69 -1.60
C GLN A 285 -2.85 -19.53 -2.60
N SER A 286 -2.04 -19.67 -3.65
CA SER A 286 -2.04 -18.76 -4.79
C SER A 286 -3.05 -19.23 -5.83
N VAL A 287 -4.08 -18.42 -6.08
CA VAL A 287 -5.20 -18.72 -7.01
C VAL A 287 -4.74 -19.14 -8.41
N ASN A 288 -3.64 -18.55 -8.90
CA ASN A 288 -3.17 -18.76 -10.27
C ASN A 288 -1.86 -19.57 -10.36
N ASN A 289 -1.39 -20.16 -9.26
CA ASN A 289 -0.14 -20.93 -9.26
C ASN A 289 -0.10 -21.94 -8.10
N ASN A 290 -0.38 -23.21 -8.42
CA ASN A 290 -0.39 -24.31 -7.45
C ASN A 290 0.97 -24.59 -6.81
N ASN A 291 2.07 -24.10 -7.39
CA ASN A 291 3.43 -24.24 -6.88
C ASN A 291 3.91 -23.01 -6.09
N ALA A 292 3.01 -22.07 -5.79
CA ALA A 292 3.34 -20.87 -5.03
C ALA A 292 2.32 -20.58 -3.92
N TYR A 293 2.79 -19.83 -2.92
CA TYR A 293 1.94 -19.23 -1.89
C TYR A 293 1.73 -17.76 -2.17
N ALA A 294 0.55 -17.26 -1.80
CA ALA A 294 0.26 -15.85 -1.81
C ALA A 294 0.33 -15.32 -0.37
N ILE A 295 1.25 -14.39 -0.14
CA ILE A 295 1.60 -13.90 1.19
C ILE A 295 1.20 -12.43 1.33
N THR A 296 0.61 -12.08 2.46
CA THR A 296 0.39 -10.69 2.85
C THR A 296 0.91 -10.45 4.25
N ILE A 297 1.65 -9.35 4.39
CA ILE A 297 2.31 -8.95 5.63
C ILE A 297 1.68 -7.64 6.10
N ARG A 298 1.26 -7.60 7.36
CA ARG A 298 0.64 -6.44 8.00
C ARG A 298 1.26 -6.20 9.36
N ASN A 299 1.48 -4.92 9.66
CA ASN A 299 1.93 -4.49 10.98
C ASN A 299 0.76 -4.41 11.96
N SER A 300 1.07 -4.59 13.24
CA SER A 300 0.18 -4.17 14.31
C SER A 300 0.06 -2.65 14.36
N TYR A 301 -0.99 -2.13 15.01
CA TYR A 301 -1.15 -0.69 15.21
C TYR A 301 -0.09 -0.11 16.16
N ILE A 302 0.44 -0.92 17.07
CA ILE A 302 1.32 -0.50 18.17
C ILE A 302 2.80 -0.58 17.75
N HIS A 303 3.19 -1.70 17.12
CA HIS A 303 4.55 -1.99 16.71
C HIS A 303 4.65 -2.00 15.19
N LYS A 304 5.47 -1.09 14.65
CA LYS A 304 5.68 -0.93 13.22
C LYS A 304 7.07 -1.42 12.84
N LEU A 305 7.11 -2.52 12.10
CA LEU A 305 8.30 -3.00 11.41
C LEU A 305 8.41 -2.37 10.03
N ASP A 306 9.62 -2.28 9.50
CA ASP A 306 9.81 -1.89 8.10
C ASP A 306 9.50 -3.09 7.19
N LEU A 307 8.21 -3.22 6.82
CA LEU A 307 7.73 -4.37 6.06
C LEU A 307 8.26 -4.41 4.62
N GLU A 308 8.75 -3.29 4.10
CA GLU A 308 9.40 -3.24 2.80
C GLU A 308 10.71 -4.03 2.83
N ILE A 309 11.56 -3.79 3.84
CA ILE A 309 12.79 -4.56 4.05
C ILE A 309 12.46 -6.04 4.26
N MET A 310 11.52 -6.32 5.17
CA MET A 310 11.11 -7.68 5.53
C MET A 310 10.63 -8.47 4.30
N GLY A 311 9.77 -7.87 3.48
CA GLY A 311 9.23 -8.51 2.28
C GLY A 311 10.28 -8.72 1.18
N GLN A 312 11.25 -7.82 1.04
CA GLN A 312 12.35 -7.96 0.07
C GLN A 312 13.31 -9.12 0.42
N LEU A 313 13.28 -9.66 1.65
CA LEU A 313 14.05 -10.86 2.03
C LEU A 313 13.63 -12.11 1.25
N ALA A 314 12.39 -12.14 0.73
CA ALA A 314 11.92 -13.23 -0.12
C ALA A 314 12.74 -13.34 -1.41
N ASN A 315 13.37 -12.24 -1.86
CA ASN A 315 14.12 -12.18 -3.12
C ASN A 315 13.31 -12.61 -4.35
N THR A 316 11.99 -12.48 -4.29
CA THR A 316 11.07 -12.74 -5.40
C THR A 316 10.78 -11.44 -6.15
N GLU A 317 10.73 -11.55 -7.48
CA GLU A 317 10.36 -10.43 -8.35
C GLU A 317 8.88 -10.05 -8.18
N ASN A 318 8.04 -11.02 -7.81
CA ASN A 318 6.61 -10.86 -7.57
C ASN A 318 6.32 -10.34 -6.16
N SER A 319 6.94 -9.23 -5.79
CA SER A 319 6.75 -8.59 -4.50
C SER A 319 6.58 -7.08 -4.61
N GLY A 320 5.88 -6.48 -3.65
CA GLY A 320 5.72 -5.04 -3.57
C GLY A 320 4.88 -4.61 -2.38
N GLY A 321 5.00 -3.34 -2.00
CA GLY A 321 4.27 -2.75 -0.89
C GLY A 321 5.02 -1.56 -0.28
N SER A 322 4.61 -1.21 0.93
CA SER A 322 5.16 -0.12 1.72
C SER A 322 5.61 -0.62 3.10
N LYS A 323 6.14 0.29 3.91
CA LYS A 323 6.54 0.00 5.29
C LYS A 323 5.40 -0.52 6.18
N GLY A 324 4.14 -0.19 5.85
CA GLY A 324 2.97 -0.58 6.64
C GLY A 324 2.28 -1.84 6.15
N ALA A 325 2.58 -2.29 4.94
CA ALA A 325 1.78 -3.25 4.20
C ALA A 325 2.60 -3.86 3.06
N TYR A 326 2.79 -5.18 3.03
CA TYR A 326 3.57 -5.81 1.97
C TYR A 326 2.90 -7.06 1.42
N ARG A 327 3.01 -7.32 0.11
CA ARG A 327 2.49 -8.51 -0.56
C ARG A 327 3.56 -9.17 -1.41
N LEU A 328 3.53 -10.49 -1.47
CA LEU A 328 4.40 -11.24 -2.36
C LEU A 328 3.81 -12.60 -2.74
N THR A 329 4.27 -13.12 -3.88
CA THR A 329 4.06 -14.51 -4.28
C THR A 329 5.41 -15.22 -4.26
N ILE A 330 5.49 -16.35 -3.55
CA ILE A 330 6.74 -17.10 -3.35
C ILE A 330 6.54 -18.57 -3.73
N SER A 331 7.56 -19.19 -4.33
CA SER A 331 7.54 -20.64 -4.57
C SER A 331 7.40 -21.41 -3.26
N LYS A 332 6.76 -22.58 -3.29
CA LYS A 332 6.65 -23.46 -2.11
C LYS A 332 8.03 -23.79 -1.52
N ASP A 333 9.02 -24.03 -2.37
CA ASP A 333 10.38 -24.43 -1.98
C ASP A 333 11.14 -23.28 -1.28
N GLU A 334 10.79 -22.03 -1.59
CA GLU A 334 11.47 -20.85 -1.06
C GLU A 334 10.88 -20.38 0.26
N LEU A 335 9.70 -20.88 0.66
CA LEU A 335 8.99 -20.41 1.84
C LEU A 335 9.85 -20.54 3.11
N ILE A 336 10.42 -21.72 3.38
CA ILE A 336 11.20 -21.95 4.59
C ILE A 336 12.44 -21.06 4.63
N SER A 337 13.10 -20.86 3.49
CA SER A 337 14.24 -19.94 3.36
C SER A 337 13.83 -18.50 3.68
N PHE A 338 12.67 -18.06 3.17
CA PHE A 338 12.14 -16.73 3.46
C PHE A 338 11.81 -16.53 4.94
N LEU A 339 11.10 -17.46 5.58
CA LEU A 339 10.78 -17.36 7.00
C LEU A 339 12.04 -17.37 7.88
N SER A 340 13.04 -18.19 7.52
CA SER A 340 14.35 -18.22 8.20
C SER A 340 15.08 -16.88 8.11
N LYS A 341 15.08 -16.24 6.93
CA LYS A 341 15.66 -14.91 6.74
C LYS A 341 14.95 -13.85 7.56
N ILE A 342 13.61 -13.88 7.64
CA ILE A 342 12.83 -12.98 8.50
C ILE A 342 13.22 -13.17 9.97
N GLN A 343 13.30 -14.42 10.43
CA GLN A 343 13.66 -14.71 11.81
C GLN A 343 15.05 -14.15 12.14
N LEU A 344 16.04 -14.41 11.29
CA LEU A 344 17.39 -13.85 11.44
C LEU A 344 17.41 -12.32 11.41
N TRP A 345 16.67 -11.72 10.47
CA TRP A 345 16.54 -10.26 10.37
C TRP A 345 15.93 -9.67 11.64
N SER A 346 14.88 -10.29 12.19
CA SER A 346 14.17 -9.80 13.38
C SER A 346 15.07 -9.67 14.61
N ARG A 347 16.09 -10.54 14.75
CA ARG A 347 17.09 -10.47 15.84
C ARG A 347 17.93 -9.19 15.81
N ASN A 348 18.06 -8.57 14.64
CA ASN A 348 18.79 -7.32 14.44
C ASN A 348 17.88 -6.09 14.46
N VAL A 349 16.56 -6.29 14.59
CA VAL A 349 15.61 -5.17 14.72
C VAL A 349 15.63 -4.73 16.17
N VAL A 350 16.16 -3.53 16.42
CA VAL A 350 16.05 -2.91 17.73
C VAL A 350 14.56 -2.72 18.03
N PRO A 351 14.04 -3.27 19.14
CA PRO A 351 12.64 -3.12 19.45
C PRO A 351 12.31 -1.62 19.61
N PRO A 352 11.15 -1.15 19.15
CA PRO A 352 10.84 0.28 19.16
C PRO A 352 10.86 0.91 20.58
N TRP A 353 10.72 0.11 21.65
CA TRP A 353 10.87 0.55 23.05
C TRP A 353 12.32 0.61 23.56
N PHE A 354 13.30 0.08 22.81
CA PHE A 354 14.73 0.17 23.11
C PHE A 354 15.39 1.41 22.48
N VAL A 355 14.66 2.18 21.66
CA VAL A 355 15.13 3.50 21.22
C VAL A 355 15.09 4.42 22.45
N LYS A 356 16.17 4.43 23.24
CA LYS A 356 16.40 5.43 24.28
C LYS A 356 16.06 6.77 23.65
N SER A 357 15.10 7.48 24.24
CA SER A 357 14.92 8.90 23.98
C SER A 357 16.26 9.57 24.29
N SER A 358 17.09 9.77 23.27
CA SER A 358 18.13 10.77 23.38
C SER A 358 17.35 12.06 23.58
N SER A 359 17.47 12.60 24.79
CA SER A 359 16.89 13.88 25.14
C SER A 359 17.20 14.84 24.01
N THR A 360 16.13 15.29 23.36
CA THR A 360 16.16 16.45 22.48
C THR A 360 16.87 17.54 23.28
N LYS A 361 18.09 17.89 22.87
CA LYS A 361 18.72 19.13 23.31
C LYS A 361 17.72 20.23 22.94
N SER A 362 16.97 20.68 23.93
CA SER A 362 16.16 21.88 23.88
C SER A 362 17.09 23.05 23.58
N LYS A 363 17.25 23.37 22.30
CA LYS A 363 17.76 24.68 21.90
C LYS A 363 16.61 25.66 22.14
N HIS A 364 16.48 26.14 23.37
CA HIS A 364 15.77 27.39 23.61
C HIS A 364 16.43 28.50 22.78
N PRO A 365 15.67 29.33 22.05
CA PRO A 365 16.20 30.54 21.47
C PRO A 365 16.35 31.54 22.61
N ASN A 366 17.55 31.69 23.17
CA ASN A 366 17.82 32.78 24.10
C ASN A 366 17.74 34.10 23.33
N LYS A 367 16.65 34.84 23.59
CA LYS A 367 16.51 36.25 23.28
C LYS A 367 17.71 37.01 23.83
N SER A 368 18.22 37.90 22.99
CA SER A 368 19.26 38.87 23.29
C SER A 368 18.89 39.75 24.48
N GLN A 369 19.77 39.82 25.48
CA GLN A 369 19.93 41.02 26.29
C GLN A 369 21.43 41.29 26.47
N ARG A 370 21.85 42.45 25.98
CA ARG A 370 23.17 43.05 26.18
C ARG A 370 23.30 43.51 27.63
N SER A 371 24.40 43.14 28.30
CA SER A 371 25.17 44.08 29.12
C SER A 371 26.57 43.53 29.46
N LYS A 372 27.57 44.33 29.09
CA LYS A 372 28.92 44.58 29.67
C LYS A 372 29.14 43.97 31.08
N SER A 373 30.30 43.44 31.53
CA SER A 373 31.70 43.58 31.13
C SER A 373 32.64 42.76 32.06
N LYS A 374 33.92 42.66 31.65
CA LYS A 374 35.18 42.48 32.41
C LYS A 374 35.69 41.05 32.72
N ASN A 375 36.73 40.71 31.94
CA ASN A 375 38.04 40.14 32.32
C ASN A 375 38.13 39.29 33.60
N LEU A 376 38.54 38.02 33.42
CA LEU A 376 39.70 37.48 34.14
C LEU A 376 40.26 36.25 33.42
N ARG A 377 41.54 36.35 33.04
CA ARG A 377 42.42 35.25 32.62
C ARG A 377 42.75 34.39 33.82
N PHE A 378 42.71 33.06 33.69
CA PHE A 378 43.67 32.18 34.38
C PHE A 378 43.95 30.91 33.57
N GLN A 379 45.18 30.43 33.74
CA GLN A 379 45.94 29.55 32.85
C GLN A 379 45.69 28.05 33.09
N LYS A 380 45.96 27.27 32.02
CA LYS A 380 46.57 25.92 31.93
C LYS A 380 46.30 24.88 33.04
N LYS A 381 45.88 23.68 32.61
CA LYS A 381 46.69 22.44 32.72
C LYS A 381 46.27 21.39 31.67
N ARG A 382 47.26 20.68 31.14
CA ARG A 382 47.18 19.66 30.07
C ARG A 382 47.18 18.24 30.69
N LYS A 383 46.38 17.35 30.07
CA LYS A 383 46.60 15.91 29.72
C LYS A 383 46.73 14.85 30.84
N PRO A 384 46.51 13.53 30.57
CA PRO A 384 46.61 12.86 29.26
C PRO A 384 45.50 11.88 28.83
N GLU A 385 45.65 11.48 27.56
CA GLU A 385 44.93 10.48 26.79
C GLU A 385 45.10 9.05 27.33
N THR A 386 44.08 8.20 27.15
CA THR A 386 44.26 6.76 26.94
C THR A 386 43.36 6.29 25.78
N LYS A 387 43.96 5.53 24.85
CA LYS A 387 43.36 4.88 23.67
C LYS A 387 42.98 3.42 24.02
N PRO A 388 42.23 2.71 23.16
CA PRO A 388 41.25 1.70 23.57
C PRO A 388 41.83 0.29 23.71
N ALA A 389 41.23 -0.51 24.60
CA ALA A 389 41.46 -1.95 24.67
C ALA A 389 40.60 -2.67 23.60
N LYS A 390 41.26 -3.57 22.87
CA LYS A 390 40.68 -4.56 21.95
C LYS A 390 39.76 -5.50 22.73
N ALA A 391 38.63 -5.88 22.12
CA ALA A 391 37.80 -6.98 22.61
C ALA A 391 37.97 -8.19 21.68
N ASP A 392 38.35 -9.30 22.30
CA ASP A 392 38.67 -10.57 21.69
C ASP A 392 37.45 -11.27 21.09
N THR A 393 37.71 -11.94 19.97
CA THR A 393 36.89 -12.98 19.34
C THR A 393 36.68 -14.17 20.28
N ILE A 394 35.42 -14.57 20.49
CA ILE A 394 35.05 -15.84 21.13
C ILE A 394 34.40 -16.77 20.08
N PRO A 395 34.70 -18.08 20.08
CA PRO A 395 34.35 -18.98 18.99
C PRO A 395 32.90 -19.48 19.03
N ILE A 396 32.37 -19.76 17.85
CA ILE A 396 31.10 -20.44 17.59
C ILE A 396 31.25 -21.91 18.04
N ASN A 397 30.50 -22.33 19.06
CA ASN A 397 29.92 -23.68 19.15
C ASN A 397 29.03 -23.82 20.39
N LYS A 398 27.72 -23.93 20.16
CA LYS A 398 26.74 -24.80 20.84
C LYS A 398 25.34 -24.26 20.54
N ILE A 399 24.66 -24.91 19.60
CA ILE A 399 23.22 -24.78 19.37
C ILE A 399 22.52 -25.58 20.47
N PRO A 400 21.62 -25.00 21.28
CA PRO A 400 20.67 -25.77 22.06
C PRO A 400 19.39 -26.00 21.22
N ASN A 401 18.86 -27.21 21.36
CA ASN A 401 17.66 -27.75 20.73
C ASN A 401 16.46 -26.77 20.73
N LEU A 402 15.74 -26.71 19.60
CA LEU A 402 14.38 -26.18 19.55
C LEU A 402 13.45 -27.11 20.34
N ASN A 403 12.96 -26.64 21.49
CA ASN A 403 11.76 -27.21 22.10
C ASN A 403 10.54 -26.61 21.38
N THR A 404 9.75 -27.50 20.79
CA THR A 404 8.43 -27.19 20.23
C THR A 404 7.44 -27.14 21.39
N GLU A 405 7.08 -25.95 21.86
CA GLU A 405 5.93 -25.80 22.76
C GLU A 405 4.67 -25.55 21.93
N VAL A 406 3.78 -26.55 21.92
CA VAL A 406 2.38 -26.38 21.52
C VAL A 406 1.69 -25.67 22.67
N ILE A 407 1.39 -24.38 22.49
CA ILE A 407 0.60 -23.63 23.47
C ILE A 407 -0.88 -23.87 23.14
N GLU A 408 -1.52 -24.78 23.87
CA GLU A 408 -2.98 -24.77 24.05
C GLU A 408 -3.32 -23.67 25.05
N MET A 409 -4.15 -22.71 24.65
CA MET A 409 -4.74 -21.74 25.58
C MET A 409 -6.20 -22.11 25.83
N GLN A 410 -6.51 -22.41 27.08
CA GLN A 410 -7.85 -22.41 27.64
C GLN A 410 -8.41 -20.98 27.56
N GLY A 411 -9.61 -20.84 27.00
CA GLY A 411 -10.34 -19.58 26.95
C GLY A 411 -10.84 -19.21 28.33
N ASP A 412 -10.56 -17.99 28.75
CA ASP A 412 -11.17 -17.36 29.92
C ASP A 412 -12.37 -16.55 29.42
N ASP A 413 -13.57 -17.01 29.76
CA ASP A 413 -14.85 -16.37 29.43
C ASP A 413 -15.04 -15.17 30.36
N SER A 414 -14.89 -13.95 29.85
CA SER A 414 -15.61 -12.75 30.33
C SER A 414 -15.15 -11.48 29.61
N ILE A 415 -15.68 -11.24 28.40
CA ILE A 415 -15.88 -9.88 27.89
C ILE A 415 -17.25 -9.86 27.20
N GLU A 416 -18.26 -9.37 27.93
CA GLU A 416 -19.54 -8.93 27.35
C GLU A 416 -19.27 -7.69 26.50
N GLU A 417 -19.41 -7.82 25.18
CA GLU A 417 -19.68 -6.69 24.29
C GLU A 417 -21.05 -6.93 23.64
N ASP A 418 -21.94 -5.95 23.79
CA ASP A 418 -23.31 -5.93 23.27
C ASP A 418 -23.36 -6.33 21.78
N ILE A 419 -23.80 -7.56 21.53
CA ILE A 419 -24.25 -8.01 20.21
C ILE A 419 -25.66 -7.47 20.05
N LEU A 420 -25.86 -6.52 19.13
CA LEU A 420 -27.18 -6.20 18.60
C LEU A 420 -27.74 -7.44 17.91
N ASP A 421 -28.63 -8.13 18.63
CA ASP A 421 -29.46 -9.21 18.11
C ASP A 421 -30.48 -8.61 17.12
N LEU A 422 -30.34 -8.93 15.85
CA LEU A 422 -31.24 -8.49 14.76
C LEU A 422 -32.13 -9.64 14.29
N SER A 423 -32.46 -10.58 15.18
CA SER A 423 -33.36 -11.69 14.87
C SER A 423 -34.85 -11.30 14.77
N ASP A 424 -35.23 -10.06 15.09
CA ASP A 424 -36.64 -9.62 15.14
C ASP A 424 -37.05 -8.60 14.05
N LEU A 425 -36.36 -8.52 12.91
CA LEU A 425 -36.90 -7.80 11.75
C LEU A 425 -37.76 -8.74 10.91
N ASP A 426 -39.02 -8.87 11.32
CA ASP A 426 -40.11 -9.46 10.55
C ASP A 426 -40.17 -8.81 9.15
N LEU A 427 -39.77 -9.59 8.15
CA LEU A 427 -40.01 -9.32 6.74
C LEU A 427 -41.42 -9.83 6.40
N ASP A 428 -42.42 -8.99 6.59
CA ASP A 428 -43.70 -9.07 5.87
C ASP A 428 -44.44 -7.72 5.92
N ASN A 429 -44.16 -6.86 4.93
CA ASN A 429 -45.10 -6.05 4.13
C ASN A 429 -44.37 -5.11 3.17
#